data_AF-L0D6T5-F1
#
_entry.id   AF-L0D6T5-F1
#
_cell.length_a   1.000
_cell.length_b   1.000
_cell.length_c   1.000
_cell.angle_alpha   90.00
_cell.angle_beta   90.00
_cell.angle_gamma   90.00
#
_symmetry.space_group_name_H-M   'P 1'
#
loop_
_entity.id
_entity.type
_entity.pdbx_description
1 polymer ?
#
loop_
_entity_poly.entity_id
_entity_poly.type
_entity_poly.pdbx_seq_one_letter_code
_entity_poly.pdbx_strand_id
1 'polypeptide(L)'
;MIQICCQTTHRQIRSGSCPWCNSPLPENQVDRNPTSNILGATWWDVSRMLADLGNKACEKVRLTTAANLADHFEGLEEAIPALKKAINDPLEEVRELAQQAFYRLASSVGIEQLPYYESELRRDPNDLAMLRIVLVLYLIFYLQSDNVNISRQQQILRIIATIPGSELAAPPLASLSPYLDGVVFDQAKILWINHVSECADDKFIISNAAKFFALHDPSLSVRWYRRCLSLDPDNPEWHWHLGNLYKRMGRHQSFESGTDWSAVCFSEFEQALELATENTRWSNLALPSVARAAFEAGEIHKAQFYAEELVSRGCQQFKFRTNKNNLMRGGFIHQGNLLLGRVALAKGDREEAKRHLILAITPPDCDPLILVSASGPSASLANDLLQIGERDCVIQYFQQCAQLWPTGRDVLVRWISDIQNKKTPNFGGNLIY
;
A
#
# COMPACT_ATOMS: atom_id res chain seq x y z
N MET A 1 -5.17 24.69 -7.72
CA MET A 1 -4.82 23.72 -6.65
C MET A 1 -3.44 24.00 -6.07
N ILE A 2 -2.39 24.10 -6.90
CA ILE A 2 -1.03 24.51 -6.48
C ILE A 2 -1.03 25.77 -5.61
N GLN A 3 -1.82 26.79 -5.97
CA GLN A 3 -1.90 28.05 -5.20
C GLN A 3 -2.32 27.88 -3.73
N ILE A 4 -3.23 26.95 -3.41
CA ILE A 4 -3.70 26.70 -2.03
C ILE A 4 -2.65 25.88 -1.26
N CYS A 5 -2.03 24.89 -1.93
CA CYS A 5 -0.95 24.11 -1.35
C CYS A 5 0.22 25.03 -0.97
N CYS A 6 0.67 25.87 -1.90
CA CYS A 6 1.71 26.87 -1.67
C CYS A 6 1.33 27.84 -0.55
N GLN A 7 0.10 28.38 -0.53
CA GLN A 7 -0.31 29.31 0.54
C GLN A 7 -0.21 28.71 1.94
N THR A 8 -0.61 27.44 2.09
CA THR A 8 -0.52 26.74 3.38
C THR A 8 0.95 26.41 3.69
N THR A 9 1.64 25.77 2.76
CA THR A 9 3.03 25.32 2.93
C THR A 9 4.00 26.48 3.17
N HIS A 10 3.84 27.62 2.50
CA HIS A 10 4.70 28.79 2.71
C HIS A 10 4.63 29.31 4.14
N ARG A 11 3.46 29.20 4.78
CA ARG A 11 3.30 29.61 6.19
C ARG A 11 3.95 28.60 7.14
N GLN A 12 4.07 27.34 6.74
CA GLN A 12 4.63 26.26 7.53
C GLN A 12 6.15 26.14 7.40
N ILE A 13 6.78 26.85 6.46
CA ILE A 13 8.24 26.82 6.27
C ILE A 13 8.86 27.99 7.04
N ARG A 14 9.89 27.69 7.86
CA ARG A 14 10.74 28.68 8.53
C ARG A 14 11.84 29.21 7.63
N SER A 15 12.43 28.33 6.82
CA SER A 15 13.48 28.64 5.83
C SER A 15 13.63 27.49 4.83
N GLY A 16 14.18 27.79 3.65
CA GLY A 16 14.38 26.81 2.57
C GLY A 16 13.45 27.06 1.38
N SER A 17 13.12 26.01 0.64
CA SER A 17 12.30 26.10 -0.58
C SER A 17 10.97 25.40 -0.42
N CYS A 18 9.92 26.00 -0.98
CA CYS A 18 8.61 25.35 -1.04
C CYS A 18 8.66 24.14 -1.99
N PRO A 19 8.31 22.92 -1.54
CA PRO A 19 8.38 21.72 -2.39
C PRO A 19 7.34 21.71 -3.52
N TRP A 20 6.32 22.57 -3.44
CA TRP A 20 5.22 22.62 -4.42
C TRP A 20 5.50 23.55 -5.60
N CYS A 21 6.28 24.62 -5.40
CA CYS A 21 6.54 25.64 -6.43
C CYS A 21 8.02 26.02 -6.55
N ASN A 22 8.91 25.38 -5.79
CA ASN A 22 10.34 25.65 -5.72
C ASN A 22 10.70 27.10 -5.39
N SER A 23 9.75 27.89 -4.86
CA SER A 23 10.02 29.26 -4.46
C SER A 23 10.84 29.27 -3.16
N PRO A 24 11.97 30.01 -3.11
CA PRO A 24 12.74 30.19 -1.89
C PRO A 24 11.94 31.05 -0.91
N LEU A 25 11.95 30.68 0.36
CA LEU A 25 11.28 31.40 1.43
C LEU A 25 12.33 31.99 2.40
N PRO A 26 12.14 33.26 2.82
CA PRO A 26 13.14 33.97 3.60
C PRO A 26 13.35 33.32 4.97
N GLU A 27 14.59 33.37 5.45
CA GLU A 27 15.00 32.84 6.73
C GLU A 27 14.38 33.69 7.87
N ASN A 28 13.49 33.10 8.66
CA ASN A 28 13.03 33.75 9.90
C ASN A 28 14.21 33.82 10.88
N GLN A 29 14.73 35.03 11.12
CA GLN A 29 15.93 35.30 11.94
C GLN A 29 15.86 34.89 13.43
N VAL A 30 14.77 34.27 13.88
CA VAL A 30 14.46 34.16 15.33
C VAL A 30 15.04 32.92 16.00
N ASP A 31 15.28 31.80 15.29
CA ASP A 31 15.74 30.55 15.94
C ASP A 31 16.85 29.88 15.13
N ARG A 32 18.12 30.20 15.41
CA ARG A 32 19.26 29.38 14.97
C ARG A 32 19.45 28.22 15.93
N ASN A 33 19.19 27.00 15.50
CA ASN A 33 19.75 25.81 16.12
C ASN A 33 20.88 25.26 15.22
N PRO A 34 22.16 25.19 15.65
CA PRO A 34 23.31 25.17 14.72
C PRO A 34 23.69 23.80 14.15
N THR A 35 22.92 22.73 14.40
CA THR A 35 23.43 21.35 14.29
C THR A 35 23.13 20.61 12.99
N SER A 36 22.52 21.22 11.97
CA SER A 36 22.32 20.54 10.68
C SER A 36 22.55 21.52 9.51
N ASN A 37 23.75 21.47 8.95
CA ASN A 37 24.09 22.15 7.70
C ASN A 37 23.87 21.19 6.52
N ILE A 38 22.62 20.76 6.31
CA ILE A 38 22.25 20.08 5.07
C ILE A 38 21.85 21.17 4.07
N LEU A 39 22.74 21.47 3.13
CA LEU A 39 22.48 22.38 2.01
C LEU A 39 21.26 21.86 1.21
N GLY A 40 20.16 22.62 1.23
CA GLY A 40 18.93 22.31 0.51
C GLY A 40 17.75 21.80 1.35
N ALA A 41 17.93 21.61 2.67
CA ALA A 41 16.84 21.17 3.56
C ALA A 41 15.79 22.27 3.80
N THR A 42 14.51 21.89 3.75
CA THR A 42 13.38 22.77 4.11
C THR A 42 13.09 22.63 5.60
N TRP A 43 13.16 23.74 6.32
CA TRP A 43 12.93 23.80 7.76
C TRP A 43 11.49 24.12 8.06
N TRP A 44 10.84 23.27 8.85
CA TRP A 44 9.41 23.36 9.11
C TRP A 44 9.10 24.01 10.46
N ASP A 45 8.02 24.78 10.51
CA ASP A 45 7.44 25.32 11.73
C ASP A 45 6.36 24.37 12.26
N VAL A 46 6.78 23.38 13.05
CA VAL A 46 5.90 22.34 13.60
C VAL A 46 4.75 22.96 14.42
N SER A 47 4.98 24.07 15.11
CA SER A 47 3.93 24.79 15.86
C SER A 47 2.82 25.30 14.94
N ARG A 48 3.16 25.80 13.75
CA ARG A 48 2.17 26.22 12.75
C ARG A 48 1.49 25.03 12.10
N MET A 49 2.22 23.95 11.81
CA MET A 49 1.63 22.71 11.29
C MET A 49 0.61 22.13 12.29
N LEU A 50 0.91 22.16 13.59
CA LEU A 50 -0.02 21.78 14.65
C LEU A 50 -1.27 22.67 14.67
N ALA A 51 -1.11 23.99 14.52
CA ALA A 51 -2.24 24.91 14.45
C ALA A 51 -3.12 24.61 13.22
N ASP A 52 -2.50 24.39 12.06
CA ASP A 52 -3.17 24.09 10.80
C ASP A 52 -3.92 22.75 10.85
N LEU A 53 -3.33 21.69 11.42
CA LEU A 53 -4.03 20.43 11.71
C LEU A 53 -5.16 20.59 12.74
N GLY A 54 -5.12 21.64 13.57
CA GLY A 54 -6.20 21.99 14.48
C GLY A 54 -7.35 22.73 13.81
N ASN A 55 -7.16 23.19 12.57
CA ASN A 55 -8.13 24.02 11.88
C ASN A 55 -9.29 23.18 11.34
N LYS A 56 -10.34 23.06 12.16
CA LYS A 56 -11.59 22.37 11.77
C LYS A 56 -12.32 23.05 10.61
N ALA A 57 -12.10 24.34 10.39
CA ALA A 57 -12.80 25.12 9.37
C ALA A 57 -12.28 24.89 7.94
N CYS A 58 -11.07 24.33 7.76
CA CYS A 58 -10.49 24.13 6.43
C CYS A 58 -9.84 22.75 6.27
N GLU A 59 -10.58 21.82 5.67
CA GLU A 59 -10.09 20.48 5.30
C GLU A 59 -8.83 20.54 4.42
N LYS A 60 -8.80 21.44 3.44
CA LYS A 60 -7.68 21.59 2.51
C LYS A 60 -6.38 21.96 3.22
N VAL A 61 -6.44 22.74 4.30
CA VAL A 61 -5.26 23.10 5.09
C VAL A 61 -4.74 21.86 5.82
N ARG A 62 -5.63 21.07 6.44
CA ARG A 62 -5.24 19.84 7.14
C ARG A 62 -4.65 18.80 6.19
N LEU A 63 -5.30 18.57 5.04
CA LEU A 63 -4.79 17.73 3.95
C LEU A 63 -3.41 18.18 3.46
N THR A 64 -3.24 19.48 3.21
CA THR A 64 -1.94 20.02 2.78
C THR A 64 -0.86 19.80 3.83
N THR A 65 -1.19 20.00 5.11
CA THR A 65 -0.24 19.80 6.22
C THR A 65 0.16 18.35 6.36
N ALA A 66 -0.80 17.43 6.27
CA ALA A 66 -0.54 16.00 6.32
C ALA A 66 0.29 15.52 5.12
N ALA A 67 0.06 16.10 3.93
CA ALA A 67 0.87 15.82 2.75
C ALA A 67 2.30 16.33 2.88
N ASN A 68 2.50 17.52 3.48
CA ASN A 68 3.84 18.01 3.79
C ASN A 68 4.58 17.04 4.74
N LEU A 69 3.91 16.54 5.79
CA LEU A 69 4.46 15.48 6.67
C LEU A 69 4.79 14.20 5.88
N ALA A 70 3.88 13.76 5.01
CA ALA A 70 3.98 12.50 4.28
C ALA A 70 5.06 12.50 3.20
N ASP A 71 5.24 13.60 2.48
CA ASP A 71 6.04 13.63 1.24
C ASP A 71 7.32 14.47 1.35
N HIS A 72 7.42 15.41 2.30
CA HIS A 72 8.47 16.43 2.29
C HIS A 72 9.16 16.69 3.64
N PHE A 73 8.56 16.30 4.76
CA PHE A 73 9.14 16.51 6.08
C PHE A 73 10.34 15.58 6.31
N GLU A 74 11.33 16.00 7.08
CA GLU A 74 12.48 15.19 7.48
C GLU A 74 12.63 15.25 9.01
N GLY A 75 13.12 14.16 9.61
CA GLY A 75 13.20 14.03 11.07
C GLY A 75 11.91 13.46 11.66
N LEU A 76 11.98 12.23 12.20
CA LEU A 76 10.83 11.59 12.83
C LEU A 76 10.46 12.30 14.12
N GLU A 77 11.44 12.60 14.98
CA GLU A 77 11.24 13.16 16.31
C GLU A 77 10.50 14.50 16.28
N GLU A 78 10.93 15.41 15.41
CA GLU A 78 10.30 16.72 15.22
C GLU A 78 8.88 16.60 14.65
N ALA A 79 8.60 15.56 13.86
CA ALA A 79 7.30 15.32 13.27
C ALA A 79 6.28 14.72 14.25
N ILE A 80 6.72 14.05 15.33
CA ILE A 80 5.85 13.27 16.25
C ILE A 80 4.62 14.08 16.71
N PRO A 81 4.75 15.34 17.19
CA PRO A 81 3.58 16.07 17.68
C PRO A 81 2.53 16.27 16.59
N ALA A 82 2.96 16.62 15.37
CA ALA A 82 2.07 16.84 14.24
C ALA A 82 1.44 15.52 13.75
N LEU A 83 2.22 14.44 13.70
CA LEU A 83 1.74 13.10 13.33
C LEU A 83 0.70 12.56 14.32
N LYS A 84 0.94 12.74 15.63
CA LYS A 84 -0.02 12.43 16.70
C LYS A 84 -1.35 13.14 16.52
N LYS A 85 -1.31 14.38 16.03
CA LYS A 85 -2.52 15.14 15.74
C LYS A 85 -3.21 14.65 14.48
N ALA A 86 -2.45 14.44 13.40
CA ALA A 86 -2.98 14.04 12.10
C ALA A 86 -3.59 12.63 12.11
N ILE A 87 -3.03 11.67 12.86
CA ILE A 87 -3.57 10.30 12.93
C ILE A 87 -4.94 10.24 13.61
N ASN A 88 -5.30 11.28 14.37
CA ASN A 88 -6.59 11.41 15.04
C ASN A 88 -7.54 12.40 14.32
N ASP A 89 -7.22 12.82 13.09
CA ASP A 89 -8.08 13.72 12.32
C ASP A 89 -9.40 13.03 11.95
N PRO A 90 -10.55 13.74 11.95
CA PRO A 90 -11.81 13.18 11.50
C PRO A 90 -11.79 12.75 10.03
N LEU A 91 -10.98 13.40 9.19
CA LEU A 91 -10.87 13.06 7.77
C LEU A 91 -9.96 11.85 7.57
N GLU A 92 -10.47 10.83 6.88
CA GLU A 92 -9.74 9.58 6.64
C GLU A 92 -8.45 9.81 5.85
N GLU A 93 -8.49 10.65 4.82
CA GLU A 93 -7.34 10.95 3.97
C GLU A 93 -6.19 11.62 4.74
N VAL A 94 -6.50 12.43 5.77
CA VAL A 94 -5.48 13.01 6.66
C VAL A 94 -4.83 11.92 7.50
N ARG A 95 -5.62 10.98 8.03
CA ARG A 95 -5.09 9.85 8.80
C ARG A 95 -4.21 8.95 7.93
N GLU A 96 -4.61 8.67 6.69
CA GLU A 96 -3.82 7.87 5.75
C GLU A 96 -2.47 8.51 5.42
N LEU A 97 -2.45 9.83 5.18
CA LEU A 97 -1.20 10.57 4.96
C LEU A 97 -0.31 10.55 6.20
N ALA A 98 -0.88 10.64 7.40
CA ALA A 98 -0.14 10.49 8.65
C ALA A 98 0.47 9.08 8.79
N GLN A 99 -0.28 8.02 8.43
CA GLN A 99 0.24 6.65 8.41
C GLN A 99 1.42 6.51 7.44
N GLN A 100 1.30 7.04 6.22
CA GLN A 100 2.38 7.04 5.23
C GLN A 100 3.61 7.78 5.78
N ALA A 101 3.42 8.94 6.40
CA ALA A 101 4.48 9.72 7.01
C ALA A 101 5.23 8.93 8.09
N PHE A 102 4.50 8.20 8.96
CA PHE A 102 5.12 7.33 9.96
C PHE A 102 6.05 6.30 9.32
N TYR A 103 5.59 5.57 8.30
CA TYR A 103 6.41 4.58 7.61
C TYR A 103 7.66 5.19 6.96
N ARG A 104 7.50 6.30 6.24
CA ARG A 104 8.61 6.96 5.55
C ARG A 104 9.65 7.49 6.54
N LEU A 105 9.21 8.24 7.55
CA LEU A 105 10.10 8.85 8.52
C LEU A 105 10.77 7.80 9.41
N ALA A 106 10.06 6.76 9.83
CA ALA A 106 10.66 5.65 10.57
C ALA A 106 11.70 4.87 9.74
N SER A 107 11.59 4.86 8.41
CA SER A 107 12.59 4.24 7.53
C SER A 107 13.92 5.01 7.49
N SER A 108 13.94 6.27 7.94
CA SER A 108 15.17 7.08 8.08
C SER A 108 15.82 6.99 9.47
N VAL A 109 15.16 6.32 10.43
CA VAL A 109 15.67 6.10 11.78
C VAL A 109 16.64 4.92 11.76
N GLY A 110 17.72 4.99 12.54
CA GLY A 110 18.63 3.86 12.76
C GLY A 110 18.23 3.00 13.96
N ILE A 111 18.64 1.72 13.97
CA ILE A 111 18.31 0.77 15.05
C ILE A 111 18.79 1.25 16.42
N GLU A 112 19.88 2.02 16.47
CA GLU A 112 20.45 2.61 17.68
C GLU A 112 19.52 3.64 18.36
N GLN A 113 18.57 4.20 17.62
CA GLN A 113 17.59 5.17 18.15
C GLN A 113 16.32 4.48 18.68
N LEU A 114 16.08 3.20 18.36
CA LEU A 114 14.90 2.46 18.83
C LEU A 114 14.69 2.51 20.37
N PRO A 115 15.74 2.37 21.22
CA PRO A 115 15.57 2.44 22.68
C PRO A 115 14.97 3.75 23.19
N TYR A 116 15.18 4.86 22.47
CA TYR A 116 14.55 6.15 22.79
C TYR A 116 13.03 6.07 22.65
N TYR A 117 12.52 5.62 21.50
CA TYR A 117 11.09 5.49 21.26
C TYR A 117 10.43 4.47 22.19
N GLU A 118 11.11 3.36 22.49
CA GLU A 118 10.63 2.41 23.51
C GLU A 118 10.54 3.05 24.89
N SER A 119 11.47 3.94 25.24
CA SER A 119 11.45 4.66 26.52
C SER A 119 10.30 5.66 26.60
N GLU A 120 9.99 6.36 25.50
CA GLU A 120 8.83 7.24 25.42
C GLU A 120 7.52 6.44 25.54
N LEU A 121 7.41 5.29 24.85
CA LEU A 121 6.27 4.40 25.01
C LEU A 121 6.14 3.85 26.43
N ARG A 122 7.24 3.61 27.15
CA ARG A 122 7.19 3.20 28.57
C ARG A 122 6.69 4.32 29.49
N ARG A 123 6.95 5.58 29.15
CA ARG A 123 6.45 6.74 29.93
C ARG A 123 4.95 6.93 29.77
N ASP A 124 4.42 6.73 28.56
CA ASP A 124 2.99 6.70 28.30
C ASP A 124 2.58 5.43 27.52
N PRO A 125 2.29 4.32 28.23
CA PRO A 125 1.95 3.05 27.61
C PRO A 125 0.66 3.04 26.79
N ASN A 126 -0.16 4.09 26.91
CA ASN A 126 -1.44 4.24 26.21
C ASN A 126 -1.34 5.16 24.99
N ASP A 127 -0.16 5.72 24.70
CA ASP A 127 0.09 6.52 23.52
C ASP A 127 0.10 5.65 22.25
N LEU A 128 -1.07 5.52 21.62
CA LEU A 128 -1.27 4.70 20.41
C LEU A 128 -0.42 5.17 19.22
N ALA A 129 -0.07 6.45 19.17
CA ALA A 129 0.78 6.98 18.10
C ALA A 129 2.24 6.60 18.33
N MET A 130 2.74 6.70 19.56
CA MET A 130 4.07 6.20 19.91
C MET A 130 4.15 4.68 19.75
N LEU A 131 3.09 3.96 20.14
CA LEU A 131 2.99 2.53 19.92
C LEU A 131 3.12 2.18 18.44
N ARG A 132 2.44 2.93 17.55
CA ARG A 132 2.59 2.76 16.10
C ARG A 132 4.03 2.97 15.64
N ILE A 133 4.70 4.02 16.10
CA ILE A 133 6.12 4.29 15.75
C ILE A 133 6.97 3.07 16.12
N VAL A 134 6.86 2.60 17.37
CA VAL A 134 7.62 1.44 17.85
C VAL A 134 7.32 0.18 17.02
N LEU A 135 6.05 -0.10 16.70
CA LEU A 135 5.69 -1.25 15.84
C LEU A 135 6.25 -1.14 14.42
N VAL A 136 6.26 0.08 13.83
CA VAL A 136 6.87 0.30 12.52
C VAL A 136 8.38 0.06 12.58
N LEU A 137 9.07 0.57 13.60
CA LEU A 137 10.50 0.34 13.79
C LEU A 137 10.80 -1.15 14.01
N TYR A 138 9.98 -1.86 14.78
CA TYR A 138 10.07 -3.31 14.91
C TYR A 138 9.90 -4.02 13.56
N LEU A 139 8.93 -3.62 12.74
CA LEU A 139 8.75 -4.19 11.40
C LEU A 139 9.98 -3.99 10.50
N ILE A 140 10.72 -2.88 10.67
CA ILE A 140 11.94 -2.58 9.90
C ILE A 140 13.13 -3.40 10.43
N PHE A 141 13.26 -3.55 11.76
CA PHE A 141 14.49 -4.04 12.40
C PHE A 141 14.45 -5.46 12.94
N TYR A 142 13.28 -6.13 13.01
CA TYR A 142 13.19 -7.43 13.67
C TYR A 142 14.11 -8.52 13.08
N LEU A 143 14.42 -8.46 11.78
CA LEU A 143 15.36 -9.40 11.13
C LEU A 143 16.84 -9.05 11.39
N GLN A 144 17.13 -7.87 11.95
CA GLN A 144 18.49 -7.39 12.17
C GLN A 144 18.98 -7.65 13.60
N SER A 145 18.09 -7.91 14.55
CA SER A 145 18.45 -8.11 15.96
C SER A 145 17.45 -9.01 16.69
N ASP A 146 17.94 -10.10 17.28
CA ASP A 146 17.13 -11.03 18.08
C ASP A 146 16.46 -10.33 19.27
N ASN A 147 17.16 -9.41 19.93
CA ASN A 147 16.60 -8.65 21.04
C ASN A 147 15.41 -7.79 20.58
N VAL A 148 15.53 -7.16 19.41
CA VAL A 148 14.43 -6.39 18.82
C VAL A 148 13.27 -7.30 18.45
N ASN A 149 13.56 -8.49 17.92
CA ASN A 149 12.52 -9.48 17.62
C ASN A 149 11.78 -9.96 18.88
N ILE A 150 12.50 -10.20 19.98
CA ILE A 150 11.89 -10.56 21.27
C ILE A 150 10.98 -9.43 21.78
N SER A 151 11.45 -8.18 21.75
CA SER A 151 10.63 -7.02 22.14
C SER A 151 9.40 -6.86 21.26
N ARG A 152 9.54 -7.05 19.93
CA ARG A 152 8.43 -7.08 18.97
C ARG A 152 7.40 -8.13 19.35
N GLN A 153 7.82 -9.37 19.58
CA GLN A 153 6.95 -10.49 19.94
C GLN A 153 6.16 -10.19 21.23
N GLN A 154 6.84 -9.71 22.26
CA GLN A 154 6.20 -9.33 23.53
C GLN A 154 5.18 -8.20 23.35
N GLN A 155 5.53 -7.18 22.58
CA GLN A 155 4.66 -6.05 22.34
C GLN A 155 3.42 -6.43 21.51
N ILE A 156 3.57 -7.32 20.51
CA ILE A 156 2.44 -7.84 19.72
C ILE A 156 1.50 -8.66 20.60
N LEU A 157 2.02 -9.58 21.43
CA LEU A 157 1.19 -10.36 22.36
C LEU A 157 0.41 -9.46 23.32
N ARG A 158 1.07 -8.43 23.87
CA ARG A 158 0.42 -7.44 24.74
C ARG A 158 -0.73 -6.75 24.01
N ILE A 159 -0.51 -6.28 22.78
CA ILE A 159 -1.54 -5.57 22.00
C ILE A 159 -2.74 -6.45 21.73
N ILE A 160 -2.51 -7.69 21.28
CA ILE A 160 -3.59 -8.65 21.02
C ILE A 160 -4.39 -8.86 22.31
N ALA A 161 -3.72 -9.07 23.44
CA ALA A 161 -4.38 -9.30 24.72
C ALA A 161 -5.16 -8.09 25.27
N THR A 162 -4.69 -6.86 25.06
CA THR A 162 -5.27 -5.67 25.72
C THR A 162 -6.19 -4.84 24.83
N ILE A 163 -5.93 -4.78 23.53
CA ILE A 163 -6.66 -3.93 22.58
C ILE A 163 -6.94 -4.66 21.24
N PRO A 164 -7.56 -5.86 21.25
CA PRO A 164 -7.73 -6.70 20.05
C PRO A 164 -8.52 -6.05 18.91
N GLY A 165 -9.41 -5.10 19.22
CA GLY A 165 -10.18 -4.35 18.21
C GLY A 165 -9.38 -3.22 17.53
N SER A 166 -8.21 -2.87 18.03
CA SER A 166 -7.36 -1.81 17.44
C SER A 166 -6.74 -2.26 16.13
N GLU A 167 -6.65 -1.38 15.14
CA GLU A 167 -5.92 -1.66 13.88
C GLU A 167 -4.43 -1.98 14.12
N LEU A 168 -3.87 -1.54 15.25
CA LEU A 168 -2.49 -1.85 15.64
C LEU A 168 -2.30 -3.33 16.01
N ALA A 169 -3.38 -4.04 16.33
CA ALA A 169 -3.37 -5.48 16.60
C ALA A 169 -3.37 -6.32 15.31
N ALA A 170 -3.54 -5.69 14.14
CA ALA A 170 -3.58 -6.37 12.86
C ALA A 170 -2.24 -6.29 12.08
N PRO A 171 -2.01 -7.21 11.14
CA PRO A 171 -0.99 -7.07 10.12
C PRO A 171 -1.14 -5.75 9.31
N PRO A 172 -0.03 -5.13 8.86
CA PRO A 172 1.34 -5.64 8.93
C PRO A 172 2.04 -5.40 10.27
N LEU A 173 1.57 -4.45 11.10
CA LEU A 173 2.26 -4.01 12.32
C LEU A 173 2.36 -5.11 13.38
N ALA A 174 1.28 -5.86 13.57
CA ALA A 174 1.21 -6.99 14.49
C ALA A 174 1.19 -8.34 13.75
N SER A 175 2.05 -8.48 12.73
CA SER A 175 2.25 -9.77 12.05
C SER A 175 3.09 -10.68 12.94
N LEU A 176 2.72 -11.96 13.03
CA LEU A 176 3.59 -13.04 13.52
C LEU A 176 3.55 -14.19 12.51
N SER A 177 4.64 -14.94 12.39
CA SER A 177 4.78 -16.10 11.51
C SER A 177 5.07 -17.35 12.33
N PRO A 178 4.42 -18.50 12.06
CA PRO A 178 4.72 -19.74 12.76
C PRO A 178 6.18 -20.19 12.54
N TYR A 179 6.79 -19.80 11.41
CA TYR A 179 8.16 -20.18 11.08
C TYR A 179 9.21 -19.36 11.84
N LEU A 180 8.93 -18.08 12.11
CA LEU A 180 9.88 -17.16 12.77
C LEU A 180 9.61 -17.00 14.25
N ASP A 181 8.34 -17.03 14.65
CA ASP A 181 7.89 -16.67 16.00
C ASP A 181 7.46 -17.90 16.82
N GLY A 182 7.28 -19.07 16.19
CA GLY A 182 7.07 -20.37 16.86
C GLY A 182 6.04 -20.32 17.99
N VAL A 183 6.49 -20.56 19.23
CA VAL A 183 5.65 -20.58 20.43
C VAL A 183 4.87 -19.28 20.64
N VAL A 184 5.42 -18.12 20.27
CA VAL A 184 4.74 -16.83 20.38
C VAL A 184 3.55 -16.76 19.41
N PHE A 185 3.69 -17.33 18.21
CA PHE A 185 2.59 -17.43 17.26
C PHE A 185 1.44 -18.29 17.83
N ASP A 186 1.77 -19.41 18.47
CA ASP A 186 0.77 -20.28 19.10
C ASP A 186 0.04 -19.58 20.26
N GLN A 187 0.76 -18.79 21.07
CA GLN A 187 0.15 -17.95 22.11
C GLN A 187 -0.81 -16.92 21.52
N ALA A 188 -0.40 -16.20 20.47
CA ALA A 188 -1.24 -15.24 19.77
C ALA A 188 -2.50 -15.89 19.17
N LYS A 189 -2.36 -17.10 18.61
CA LYS A 189 -3.48 -17.89 18.10
C LYS A 189 -4.52 -18.19 19.19
N ILE A 190 -4.08 -18.60 20.38
CA ILE A 190 -4.98 -18.87 21.51
C ILE A 190 -5.71 -17.58 21.92
N LEU A 191 -4.99 -16.45 22.04
CA LEU A 191 -5.60 -15.16 22.37
C LEU A 191 -6.69 -14.77 21.37
N TRP A 192 -6.41 -14.86 20.06
CA TRP A 192 -7.40 -14.53 19.03
C TRP A 192 -8.64 -15.41 19.08
N ILE A 193 -8.47 -16.73 19.25
CA ILE A 193 -9.60 -17.66 19.35
C ILE A 193 -10.46 -17.33 20.57
N ASN A 194 -9.84 -17.02 21.71
CA ASN A 194 -10.55 -16.63 22.93
C ASN A 194 -11.32 -15.32 22.73
N HIS A 195 -10.67 -14.27 22.19
CA HIS A 195 -11.34 -13.00 21.94
C HIS A 195 -12.52 -13.11 20.98
N VAL A 196 -12.42 -13.90 19.91
CA VAL A 196 -13.53 -14.12 18.98
C VAL A 196 -14.67 -14.94 19.62
N SER A 197 -14.36 -15.78 20.60
CA SER A 197 -15.36 -16.58 21.33
C SER A 197 -16.10 -15.75 22.37
N GLU A 198 -15.40 -14.85 23.07
CA GLU A 198 -15.96 -13.95 24.09
C GLU A 198 -16.73 -12.77 23.48
N CYS A 199 -16.18 -12.17 22.42
CA CYS A 199 -16.73 -11.01 21.73
C CYS A 199 -17.34 -11.43 20.38
N ALA A 200 -18.39 -12.24 20.46
CA ALA A 200 -19.04 -12.87 19.32
C ALA A 200 -19.43 -11.92 18.17
N ASP A 201 -19.81 -10.68 18.45
CA ASP A 201 -20.35 -9.77 17.43
C ASP A 201 -19.48 -8.54 17.16
N ASP A 202 -18.27 -8.48 17.72
CA ASP A 202 -17.31 -7.39 17.45
C ASP A 202 -16.56 -7.64 16.13
N LYS A 203 -17.03 -7.00 15.06
CA LYS A 203 -16.44 -7.11 13.72
C LYS A 203 -14.98 -6.66 13.64
N PHE A 204 -14.52 -5.75 14.50
CA PHE A 204 -13.12 -5.31 14.49
C PHE A 204 -12.22 -6.40 15.05
N ILE A 205 -12.61 -7.03 16.16
CA ILE A 205 -11.90 -8.18 16.74
C ILE A 205 -11.90 -9.35 15.75
N ILE A 206 -13.07 -9.70 15.20
CA ILE A 206 -13.19 -10.83 14.26
C ILE A 206 -12.34 -10.60 13.01
N SER A 207 -12.39 -9.40 12.43
CA SER A 207 -11.62 -9.11 11.21
C SER A 207 -10.12 -9.03 11.46
N ASN A 208 -9.66 -8.47 12.59
CA ASN A 208 -8.25 -8.48 12.97
C ASN A 208 -7.73 -9.90 13.17
N ALA A 209 -8.51 -10.75 13.85
CA ALA A 209 -8.23 -12.17 13.96
C ALA A 209 -8.16 -12.82 12.58
N ALA A 210 -9.14 -12.56 11.69
CA ALA A 210 -9.16 -13.12 10.34
C ALA A 210 -7.91 -12.73 9.52
N LYS A 211 -7.43 -11.48 9.66
CA LYS A 211 -6.18 -11.00 9.05
C LYS A 211 -4.97 -11.78 9.56
N PHE A 212 -4.90 -12.07 10.87
CA PHE A 212 -3.83 -12.86 11.47
C PHE A 212 -3.73 -14.28 10.87
N PHE A 213 -4.86 -14.97 10.68
CA PHE A 213 -4.86 -16.33 10.11
C PHE A 213 -4.78 -16.38 8.58
N ALA A 214 -4.96 -15.27 7.87
CA ALA A 214 -5.13 -15.25 6.41
C ALA A 214 -4.00 -15.92 5.60
N LEU A 215 -2.78 -16.02 6.15
CA LEU A 215 -1.64 -16.68 5.50
C LEU A 215 -1.45 -18.14 5.93
N HIS A 216 -1.87 -18.52 7.14
CA HIS A 216 -1.51 -19.80 7.77
C HIS A 216 -2.70 -20.72 8.01
N ASP A 217 -3.91 -20.17 8.09
CA ASP A 217 -5.18 -20.90 8.15
C ASP A 217 -6.26 -20.10 7.37
N PRO A 218 -6.18 -20.12 6.02
CA PRO A 218 -7.11 -19.37 5.19
C PRO A 218 -8.56 -19.86 5.36
N SER A 219 -8.78 -21.13 5.72
CA SER A 219 -10.11 -21.69 5.95
C SER A 219 -10.79 -21.10 7.19
N LEU A 220 -10.04 -20.93 8.29
CA LEU A 220 -10.54 -20.23 9.47
C LEU A 220 -10.81 -18.75 9.17
N SER A 221 -9.91 -18.11 8.43
CA SER A 221 -10.07 -16.71 7.99
C SER A 221 -11.35 -16.51 7.17
N VAL A 222 -11.65 -17.40 6.21
CA VAL A 222 -12.91 -17.39 5.44
C VAL A 222 -14.13 -17.49 6.34
N ARG A 223 -14.13 -18.39 7.34
CA ARG A 223 -15.27 -18.52 8.28
C ARG A 223 -15.53 -17.21 9.03
N TRP A 224 -14.47 -16.53 9.46
CA TRP A 224 -14.60 -15.28 10.20
C TRP A 224 -14.99 -14.09 9.34
N TYR A 225 -14.48 -13.98 8.11
CA TYR A 225 -14.96 -12.93 7.21
C TYR A 225 -16.42 -13.15 6.77
N ARG A 226 -16.87 -14.40 6.58
CA ARG A 226 -18.31 -14.69 6.37
C ARG A 226 -19.15 -14.27 7.58
N ARG A 227 -18.63 -14.42 8.80
CA ARG A 227 -19.28 -13.91 10.01
C ARG A 227 -19.33 -12.38 10.02
N CYS A 228 -18.22 -11.69 9.71
CA CYS A 228 -18.23 -10.23 9.56
C CYS A 228 -19.25 -9.78 8.52
N LEU A 229 -19.33 -10.46 7.38
CA LEU A 229 -20.31 -10.19 6.34
C LEU A 229 -21.75 -10.36 6.83
N SER A 230 -22.03 -11.38 7.66
CA SER A 230 -23.37 -11.54 8.25
C SER A 230 -23.73 -10.44 9.27
N LEU A 231 -22.73 -9.84 9.91
CA LEU A 231 -22.92 -8.76 10.90
C LEU A 231 -22.99 -7.37 10.25
N ASP A 232 -22.34 -7.20 9.11
CA ASP A 232 -22.18 -5.91 8.41
C ASP A 232 -22.18 -6.14 6.88
N PRO A 233 -23.36 -6.43 6.28
CA PRO A 233 -23.45 -6.89 4.89
C PRO A 233 -23.03 -5.83 3.85
N ASP A 234 -23.18 -4.55 4.18
CA ASP A 234 -22.94 -3.45 3.24
C ASP A 234 -21.46 -3.02 3.21
N ASN A 235 -20.59 -3.67 3.97
CA ASN A 235 -19.18 -3.30 4.07
C ASN A 235 -18.32 -4.01 2.99
N PRO A 236 -17.76 -3.26 2.03
CA PRO A 236 -17.00 -3.83 0.92
C PRO A 236 -15.70 -4.53 1.36
N GLU A 237 -15.18 -4.23 2.56
CA GLU A 237 -13.96 -4.83 3.10
C GLU A 237 -14.05 -6.37 3.14
N TRP A 238 -15.20 -6.91 3.53
CA TRP A 238 -15.35 -8.35 3.76
C TRP A 238 -15.26 -9.14 2.47
N HIS A 239 -15.98 -8.68 1.45
CA HIS A 239 -15.93 -9.23 0.10
C HIS A 239 -14.52 -9.13 -0.49
N TRP A 240 -13.82 -8.01 -0.29
CA TRP A 240 -12.45 -7.85 -0.77
C TRP A 240 -11.46 -8.84 -0.11
N HIS A 241 -11.59 -9.08 1.21
CA HIS A 241 -10.75 -10.08 1.88
C HIS A 241 -11.10 -11.51 1.47
N LEU A 242 -12.39 -11.83 1.31
CA LEU A 242 -12.84 -13.14 0.83
C LEU A 242 -12.31 -13.44 -0.58
N GLY A 243 -12.41 -12.49 -1.51
CA GLY A 243 -11.83 -12.63 -2.86
C GLY A 243 -10.32 -12.90 -2.81
N ASN A 244 -9.58 -12.20 -1.96
CA ASN A 244 -8.15 -12.45 -1.78
C ASN A 244 -7.83 -13.82 -1.18
N LEU A 245 -8.65 -14.33 -0.24
CA LEU A 245 -8.49 -15.66 0.34
C LEU A 245 -8.78 -16.75 -0.68
N TYR A 246 -9.88 -16.65 -1.43
CA TYR A 246 -10.21 -17.62 -2.47
C TYR A 246 -9.20 -17.63 -3.61
N LYS A 247 -8.70 -16.45 -4.03
CA LYS A 247 -7.57 -16.35 -4.97
C LYS A 247 -6.35 -17.12 -4.48
N ARG A 248 -6.04 -17.08 -3.18
CA ARG A 248 -4.92 -17.85 -2.61
C ARG A 248 -5.23 -19.34 -2.55
N MET A 249 -6.43 -19.72 -2.11
CA MET A 249 -6.85 -21.12 -2.04
C MET A 249 -6.82 -21.80 -3.42
N GLY A 250 -7.30 -21.12 -4.47
CA GLY A 250 -7.27 -21.62 -5.84
C GLY A 250 -5.87 -21.88 -6.39
N ARG A 251 -4.84 -21.22 -5.85
CA ARG A 251 -3.44 -21.48 -6.25
C ARG A 251 -2.84 -22.73 -5.60
N HIS A 252 -3.34 -23.12 -4.43
CA HIS A 252 -2.78 -24.21 -3.63
C HIS A 252 -3.57 -25.52 -3.74
N GLN A 253 -4.79 -25.49 -4.27
CA GLN A 253 -5.58 -26.71 -4.50
C GLN A 253 -5.25 -27.36 -5.85
N SER A 254 -5.26 -28.70 -5.87
CA SER A 254 -5.25 -29.47 -7.11
C SER A 254 -6.54 -29.20 -7.90
N PHE A 255 -6.45 -29.33 -9.23
CA PHE A 255 -7.57 -29.19 -10.18
C PHE A 255 -8.78 -30.11 -9.86
N GLU A 256 -8.61 -31.08 -8.96
CA GLU A 256 -9.60 -32.10 -8.59
C GLU A 256 -10.74 -31.61 -7.70
N SER A 257 -10.64 -30.40 -7.13
CA SER A 257 -11.70 -29.85 -6.24
C SER A 257 -13.01 -29.50 -6.97
N GLY A 258 -13.00 -29.45 -8.31
CA GLY A 258 -14.17 -29.10 -9.14
C GLY A 258 -14.72 -27.68 -8.92
N THR A 259 -14.12 -26.90 -8.01
CA THR A 259 -14.53 -25.54 -7.69
C THR A 259 -13.84 -24.58 -8.65
N ASP A 260 -14.62 -23.78 -9.35
CA ASP A 260 -14.09 -22.67 -10.15
C ASP A 260 -13.74 -21.49 -9.23
N TRP A 261 -12.54 -21.55 -8.65
CA TRP A 261 -12.02 -20.51 -7.77
C TRP A 261 -11.88 -19.16 -8.47
N SER A 262 -11.69 -19.12 -9.78
CA SER A 262 -11.62 -17.88 -10.54
C SER A 262 -12.99 -17.19 -10.55
N ALA A 263 -14.07 -17.93 -10.81
CA ALA A 263 -15.43 -17.40 -10.75
C ALA A 263 -15.83 -16.94 -9.34
N VAL A 264 -15.51 -17.72 -8.30
CA VAL A 264 -15.79 -17.36 -6.90
C VAL A 264 -15.03 -16.09 -6.50
N CYS A 265 -13.75 -16.01 -6.84
CA CYS A 265 -12.91 -14.83 -6.62
C CYS A 265 -13.48 -13.58 -7.30
N PHE A 266 -13.86 -13.73 -8.58
CA PHE A 266 -14.46 -12.65 -9.35
C PHE A 266 -15.76 -12.14 -8.71
N SER A 267 -16.66 -13.04 -8.34
CA SER A 267 -17.94 -12.69 -7.70
C SER A 267 -17.74 -11.89 -6.41
N GLU A 268 -16.82 -12.31 -5.54
CA GLU A 268 -16.53 -11.59 -4.29
C GLU A 268 -15.93 -10.21 -4.56
N PHE A 269 -14.97 -10.09 -5.48
CA PHE A 269 -14.42 -8.77 -5.79
C PHE A 269 -15.46 -7.86 -6.44
N GLU A 270 -16.33 -8.39 -7.31
CA GLU A 270 -17.40 -7.62 -7.95
C GLU A 270 -18.34 -7.03 -6.90
N GLN A 271 -18.78 -7.83 -5.91
CA GLN A 271 -19.56 -7.35 -4.77
C GLN A 271 -18.82 -6.27 -3.96
N ALA A 272 -17.52 -6.44 -3.72
CA ALA A 272 -16.73 -5.42 -3.03
C ALA A 272 -16.70 -4.08 -3.78
N LEU A 273 -16.63 -4.11 -5.12
CA LEU A 273 -16.64 -2.89 -5.93
C LEU A 273 -18.03 -2.25 -5.99
N GLU A 274 -19.09 -3.05 -6.09
CA GLU A 274 -20.48 -2.59 -6.09
C GLU A 274 -20.87 -1.89 -4.78
N LEU A 275 -20.45 -2.44 -3.64
CA LEU A 275 -20.69 -1.83 -2.31
C LEU A 275 -19.80 -0.60 -2.05
N ALA A 276 -18.69 -0.44 -2.78
CA ALA A 276 -17.76 0.66 -2.60
C ALA A 276 -18.11 1.94 -3.40
N THR A 277 -19.35 2.09 -3.88
CA THR A 277 -19.79 3.23 -4.71
C THR A 277 -19.52 4.60 -4.09
N GLU A 278 -19.75 4.75 -2.78
CA GLU A 278 -19.48 5.99 -2.04
C GLU A 278 -18.11 5.98 -1.35
N ASN A 279 -17.47 4.82 -1.24
CA ASN A 279 -16.19 4.65 -0.55
C ASN A 279 -15.03 4.65 -1.55
N THR A 280 -14.46 5.83 -1.78
CA THR A 280 -13.34 6.02 -2.72
C THR A 280 -12.15 5.10 -2.42
N ARG A 281 -11.84 4.87 -1.13
CA ARG A 281 -10.74 3.99 -0.71
C ARG A 281 -10.96 2.56 -1.16
N TRP A 282 -12.10 1.97 -0.81
CA TRP A 282 -12.42 0.59 -1.19
C TRP A 282 -12.65 0.44 -2.69
N SER A 283 -13.22 1.45 -3.36
CA SER A 283 -13.37 1.46 -4.81
C SER A 283 -12.01 1.37 -5.51
N ASN A 284 -11.03 2.12 -5.00
CA ASN A 284 -9.66 2.11 -5.53
C ASN A 284 -8.90 0.82 -5.21
N LEU A 285 -9.21 0.14 -4.09
CA LEU A 285 -8.61 -1.16 -3.73
C LEU A 285 -9.25 -2.34 -4.48
N ALA A 286 -10.55 -2.29 -4.73
CA ALA A 286 -11.31 -3.37 -5.35
C ALA A 286 -11.15 -3.39 -6.87
N LEU A 287 -11.20 -2.24 -7.55
CA LEU A 287 -11.21 -2.16 -9.01
C LEU A 287 -10.06 -2.94 -9.69
N PRO A 288 -8.78 -2.83 -9.28
CA PRO A 288 -7.71 -3.62 -9.88
C PRO A 288 -7.86 -5.13 -9.67
N SER A 289 -8.45 -5.53 -8.54
CA SER A 289 -8.69 -6.93 -8.19
C SER A 289 -9.84 -7.52 -9.01
N VAL A 290 -10.93 -6.78 -9.17
CA VAL A 290 -12.08 -7.16 -10.02
C VAL A 290 -11.66 -7.34 -11.47
N ALA A 291 -10.94 -6.37 -12.03
CA ALA A 291 -10.55 -6.40 -13.44
C ALA A 291 -9.76 -7.67 -13.76
N ARG A 292 -8.81 -8.02 -12.89
CA ARG A 292 -7.99 -9.22 -13.03
C ARG A 292 -8.80 -10.51 -12.83
N ALA A 293 -9.60 -10.57 -11.77
CA ALA A 293 -10.41 -11.74 -11.48
C ALA A 293 -11.43 -12.01 -12.59
N ALA A 294 -12.01 -10.98 -13.20
CA ALA A 294 -12.88 -11.11 -14.37
C ALA A 294 -12.15 -11.78 -15.53
N PHE A 295 -10.91 -11.38 -15.82
CA PHE A 295 -10.11 -12.01 -16.87
C PHE A 295 -9.77 -13.46 -16.54
N GLU A 296 -9.35 -13.74 -15.31
CA GLU A 296 -9.03 -15.09 -14.83
C GLU A 296 -10.25 -16.03 -14.83
N ALA A 297 -11.45 -15.49 -14.64
CA ALA A 297 -12.73 -16.20 -14.74
C ALA A 297 -13.24 -16.36 -16.19
N GLY A 298 -12.53 -15.81 -17.19
CA GLY A 298 -12.95 -15.86 -18.59
C GLY A 298 -14.05 -14.86 -18.96
N GLU A 299 -14.40 -13.93 -18.06
CA GLU A 299 -15.39 -12.86 -18.28
C GLU A 299 -14.77 -11.71 -19.09
N ILE A 300 -14.37 -11.99 -20.34
CA ILE A 300 -13.55 -11.10 -21.18
C ILE A 300 -14.19 -9.71 -21.37
N HIS A 301 -15.51 -9.62 -21.53
CA HIS A 301 -16.20 -8.34 -21.69
C HIS A 301 -16.15 -7.49 -20.41
N LYS A 302 -16.37 -8.10 -19.24
CA LYS A 302 -16.27 -7.40 -17.96
C LYS A 302 -14.81 -7.03 -17.66
N ALA A 303 -13.87 -7.92 -17.94
CA ALA A 303 -12.44 -7.66 -17.80
C ALA A 303 -12.02 -6.42 -18.62
N GLN A 304 -12.49 -6.32 -19.86
CA GLN A 304 -12.26 -5.14 -20.69
C GLN A 304 -12.84 -3.87 -20.05
N PHE A 305 -14.11 -3.91 -19.65
CA PHE A 305 -14.79 -2.76 -19.04
C PHE A 305 -14.05 -2.24 -17.80
N TYR A 306 -13.68 -3.11 -16.88
CA TYR A 306 -12.94 -2.71 -15.68
C TYR A 306 -11.52 -2.24 -15.98
N ALA A 307 -10.87 -2.80 -17.01
CA ALA A 307 -9.55 -2.35 -17.44
C ALA A 307 -9.58 -0.94 -18.07
N GLU A 308 -10.62 -0.63 -18.86
CA GLU A 308 -10.86 0.71 -19.39
C GLU A 308 -11.14 1.71 -18.24
N GLU A 309 -11.92 1.31 -17.24
CA GLU A 309 -12.18 2.12 -16.05
C GLU A 309 -10.89 2.39 -15.24
N LEU A 310 -9.99 1.42 -15.10
CA LEU A 310 -8.67 1.65 -14.49
C LEU A 310 -7.88 2.73 -15.22
N VAL A 311 -7.74 2.61 -16.54
CA VAL A 311 -7.03 3.62 -17.35
C VAL A 311 -7.71 4.98 -17.22
N SER A 312 -9.04 5.02 -17.31
CA SER A 312 -9.84 6.23 -17.15
C SER A 312 -9.57 6.92 -15.81
N ARG A 313 -9.67 6.20 -14.68
CA ARG A 313 -9.40 6.74 -13.34
C ARG A 313 -7.96 7.22 -13.16
N GLY A 314 -6.99 6.50 -13.71
CA GLY A 314 -5.58 6.92 -13.66
C GLY A 314 -5.33 8.21 -14.44
N CYS A 315 -6.02 8.41 -15.55
CA CYS A 315 -5.94 9.62 -16.38
C CYS A 315 -6.67 10.83 -15.78
N GLN A 316 -7.62 10.65 -14.86
CA GLN A 316 -8.33 11.76 -14.23
C GLN A 316 -7.38 12.70 -13.46
N GLN A 317 -7.67 14.00 -13.52
CA GLN A 317 -6.96 15.00 -12.73
C GLN A 317 -7.43 14.96 -11.27
N PHE A 318 -6.52 14.63 -10.36
CA PHE A 318 -6.82 14.59 -8.93
C PHE A 318 -6.93 16.00 -8.36
N LYS A 319 -7.88 16.17 -7.43
CA LYS A 319 -8.08 17.41 -6.66
C LYS A 319 -6.86 17.78 -5.78
N PHE A 320 -5.98 16.81 -5.51
CA PHE A 320 -4.81 17.01 -4.67
C PHE A 320 -3.70 16.02 -5.11
N ARG A 321 -2.54 16.54 -5.51
CA ARG A 321 -1.40 15.72 -5.97
C ARG A 321 -0.49 15.42 -4.78
N THR A 322 -0.30 14.14 -4.48
CA THR A 322 0.66 13.61 -3.49
C THR A 322 1.46 12.49 -4.14
N ASN A 323 2.57 12.08 -3.55
CA ASN A 323 3.30 10.91 -4.03
C ASN A 323 2.42 9.66 -4.03
N LYS A 324 1.57 9.48 -3.00
CA LYS A 324 0.59 8.38 -2.94
C LYS A 324 -0.40 8.42 -4.11
N ASN A 325 -1.04 9.56 -4.37
CA ASN A 325 -2.01 9.68 -5.44
C ASN A 325 -1.36 9.48 -6.81
N ASN A 326 -0.14 9.98 -6.98
CA ASN A 326 0.65 9.71 -8.18
C ASN A 326 0.86 8.19 -8.34
N LEU A 327 1.39 7.50 -7.32
CA LEU A 327 1.63 6.05 -7.33
C LEU A 327 0.39 5.24 -7.70
N MET A 328 -0.76 5.59 -7.12
CA MET A 328 -2.03 4.92 -7.45
C MET A 328 -2.41 5.12 -8.93
N ARG A 329 -2.25 6.34 -9.48
CA ARG A 329 -2.54 6.61 -10.90
C ARG A 329 -1.69 5.77 -11.83
N GLY A 330 -0.38 5.76 -11.58
CA GLY A 330 0.54 4.93 -12.35
C GLY A 330 0.13 3.47 -12.29
N GLY A 331 -0.12 2.95 -11.09
CA GLY A 331 -0.60 1.58 -10.89
C GLY A 331 -1.86 1.25 -11.69
N PHE A 332 -2.85 2.15 -11.73
CA PHE A 332 -4.08 1.93 -12.50
C PHE A 332 -3.85 1.92 -14.01
N ILE A 333 -3.09 2.88 -14.53
CA ILE A 333 -2.79 2.95 -15.96
C ILE A 333 -1.97 1.74 -16.40
N HIS A 334 -0.97 1.37 -15.63
CA HIS A 334 -0.11 0.21 -15.90
C HIS A 334 -0.94 -1.08 -15.92
N GLN A 335 -1.66 -1.37 -14.84
CA GLN A 335 -2.44 -2.61 -14.74
C GLN A 335 -3.60 -2.65 -15.74
N GLY A 336 -4.29 -1.53 -15.97
CA GLY A 336 -5.36 -1.44 -16.95
C GLY A 336 -4.87 -1.75 -18.36
N ASN A 337 -3.76 -1.15 -18.79
CA ASN A 337 -3.19 -1.44 -20.11
C ASN A 337 -2.67 -2.88 -20.23
N LEU A 338 -1.99 -3.42 -19.22
CA LEU A 338 -1.56 -4.82 -19.27
C LEU A 338 -2.76 -5.76 -19.46
N LEU A 339 -3.86 -5.51 -18.75
CA LEU A 339 -5.06 -6.31 -18.85
C LEU A 339 -5.77 -6.14 -20.21
N LEU A 340 -5.85 -4.92 -20.74
CA LEU A 340 -6.38 -4.67 -22.09
C LEU A 340 -5.57 -5.39 -23.17
N GLY A 341 -4.25 -5.44 -23.04
CA GLY A 341 -3.42 -6.20 -23.95
C GLY A 341 -3.69 -7.71 -23.87
N ARG A 342 -3.93 -8.26 -22.68
CA ARG A 342 -4.29 -9.68 -22.52
C ARG A 342 -5.69 -9.98 -23.08
N VAL A 343 -6.64 -9.05 -22.90
CA VAL A 343 -7.96 -9.11 -23.55
C VAL A 343 -7.83 -9.08 -25.08
N ALA A 344 -6.95 -8.23 -25.63
CA ALA A 344 -6.68 -8.19 -27.07
C ALA A 344 -6.12 -9.52 -27.58
N LEU A 345 -5.17 -10.14 -26.87
CA LEU A 345 -4.68 -11.49 -27.19
C LEU A 345 -5.78 -12.55 -27.17
N ALA A 346 -6.67 -12.52 -26.16
CA ALA A 346 -7.80 -13.43 -26.07
C ALA A 346 -8.77 -13.29 -27.27
N LYS A 347 -8.83 -12.11 -27.88
CA LYS A 347 -9.58 -11.83 -29.11
C LYS A 347 -8.80 -12.08 -30.41
N GLY A 348 -7.54 -12.47 -30.32
CA GLY A 348 -6.65 -12.72 -31.46
C GLY A 348 -5.96 -11.48 -32.03
N ASP A 349 -6.07 -10.32 -31.38
CA ASP A 349 -5.45 -9.07 -31.82
C ASP A 349 -4.05 -8.87 -31.20
N ARG A 350 -3.04 -9.32 -31.94
CA ARG A 350 -1.64 -9.27 -31.50
C ARG A 350 -1.06 -7.86 -31.54
N GLU A 351 -1.45 -7.06 -32.52
CA GLU A 351 -0.91 -5.70 -32.67
C GLU A 351 -1.42 -4.80 -31.55
N GLU A 352 -2.69 -4.93 -31.20
CA GLU A 352 -3.27 -4.16 -30.10
C GLU A 352 -2.69 -4.60 -28.74
N ALA A 353 -2.41 -5.88 -28.56
CA ALA A 353 -1.70 -6.37 -27.37
C ALA A 353 -0.31 -5.75 -27.22
N LYS A 354 0.47 -5.66 -28.31
CA LYS A 354 1.77 -5.01 -28.32
C LYS A 354 1.65 -3.51 -28.01
N ARG A 355 0.65 -2.84 -28.58
CA ARG A 355 0.38 -1.42 -28.30
C ARG A 355 0.13 -1.18 -26.82
N HIS A 356 -0.72 -2.00 -26.21
CA HIS A 356 -1.03 -1.90 -24.79
C HIS A 356 0.16 -2.19 -23.87
N LEU A 357 1.07 -3.11 -24.23
CA LEU A 357 2.29 -3.33 -23.46
C LEU A 357 3.15 -2.06 -23.37
N ILE A 358 3.24 -1.29 -24.46
CA ILE A 358 3.98 -0.02 -24.48
C ILE A 358 3.21 1.08 -23.72
N LEU A 359 1.89 1.17 -23.89
CA LEU A 359 1.06 2.14 -23.16
C LEU A 359 1.09 1.94 -21.64
N ALA A 360 1.32 0.70 -21.17
CA ALA A 360 1.46 0.40 -19.75
C ALA A 360 2.67 1.10 -19.10
N ILE A 361 3.73 1.43 -19.86
CA ILE A 361 4.95 2.07 -19.34
C ILE A 361 5.16 3.50 -19.85
N THR A 362 4.57 3.84 -20.99
CA THR A 362 4.64 5.18 -21.59
C THR A 362 3.25 5.72 -21.89
N PRO A 363 2.42 5.99 -20.87
CA PRO A 363 1.11 6.55 -21.07
C PRO A 363 1.20 8.00 -21.57
N PRO A 364 0.36 8.40 -22.55
CA PRO A 364 0.23 9.79 -22.95
C PRO A 364 -0.14 10.67 -21.75
N ASP A 365 0.46 11.87 -21.67
CA ASP A 365 0.11 12.91 -20.68
C ASP A 365 0.28 12.53 -19.19
N CYS A 366 1.03 11.47 -18.88
CA CYS A 366 1.35 11.04 -17.53
C CYS A 366 2.86 10.89 -17.31
N ASP A 367 3.33 11.20 -16.10
CA ASP A 367 4.74 11.07 -15.74
C ASP A 367 5.11 9.57 -15.66
N PRO A 368 6.05 9.08 -16.51
CA PRO A 368 6.41 7.67 -16.56
C PRO A 368 7.12 7.18 -15.29
N LEU A 369 7.59 8.06 -14.39
CA LEU A 369 8.26 7.72 -13.13
C LEU A 369 7.41 6.93 -12.12
N ILE A 370 6.14 6.66 -12.43
CA ILE A 370 5.16 6.21 -11.44
C ILE A 370 4.69 4.74 -11.63
N LEU A 371 5.31 3.99 -12.54
CA LEU A 371 4.71 2.78 -13.11
C LEU A 371 5.34 1.46 -12.67
N VAL A 372 6.42 1.49 -11.88
CA VAL A 372 7.08 0.27 -11.39
C VAL A 372 6.94 0.18 -9.88
N SER A 373 6.21 -0.84 -9.40
CA SER A 373 6.13 -1.15 -7.97
C SER A 373 7.54 -1.39 -7.40
N ALA A 374 7.72 -1.29 -6.08
CA ALA A 374 8.99 -1.66 -5.45
C ALA A 374 9.47 -3.08 -5.83
N SER A 375 8.56 -3.96 -6.25
CA SER A 375 8.80 -5.34 -6.66
C SER A 375 9.10 -5.53 -8.15
N GLY A 376 8.95 -4.51 -8.99
CA GLY A 376 9.16 -4.57 -10.43
C GLY A 376 7.87 -4.47 -11.27
N PRO A 377 7.98 -4.52 -12.62
CA PRO A 377 6.84 -4.53 -13.51
C PRO A 377 6.20 -5.93 -13.54
N SER A 378 4.87 -5.97 -13.70
CA SER A 378 4.17 -7.22 -13.97
C SER A 378 4.58 -7.77 -15.33
N ALA A 379 4.93 -9.05 -15.38
CA ALA A 379 5.39 -9.76 -16.57
C ALA A 379 4.27 -10.58 -17.22
N SER A 380 3.01 -10.45 -16.78
CA SER A 380 1.87 -11.24 -17.25
C SER A 380 1.65 -11.13 -18.76
N LEU A 381 1.39 -9.92 -19.28
CA LEU A 381 1.24 -9.69 -20.73
C LEU A 381 2.52 -9.97 -21.51
N ALA A 382 3.69 -9.63 -20.94
CA ALA A 382 4.98 -9.92 -21.55
C ALA A 382 5.18 -11.43 -21.76
N ASN A 383 4.81 -12.24 -20.77
CA ASN A 383 4.84 -13.70 -20.87
C ASN A 383 3.88 -14.22 -21.95
N ASP A 384 2.64 -13.72 -21.99
CA ASP A 384 1.65 -14.12 -23.00
C ASP A 384 2.14 -13.80 -24.43
N LEU A 385 2.78 -12.64 -24.63
CA LEU A 385 3.40 -12.26 -25.90
C LEU A 385 4.61 -13.12 -26.28
N LEU A 386 5.46 -13.48 -25.31
CA LEU A 386 6.59 -14.38 -25.54
C LEU A 386 6.13 -15.78 -25.98
N GLN A 387 5.03 -16.28 -25.42
CA GLN A 387 4.46 -17.60 -25.77
C GLN A 387 4.01 -17.67 -27.23
N ILE A 388 3.54 -16.56 -27.79
CA ILE A 388 3.17 -16.47 -29.22
C ILE A 388 4.30 -15.97 -30.12
N GLY A 389 5.52 -15.80 -29.57
CA GLY A 389 6.74 -15.51 -30.30
C GLY A 389 7.11 -14.03 -30.45
N GLU A 390 6.32 -13.11 -29.89
CA GLU A 390 6.52 -11.66 -29.96
C GLU A 390 7.60 -11.22 -28.97
N ARG A 391 8.87 -11.23 -29.41
CA ARG A 391 10.04 -10.94 -28.52
C ARG A 391 10.45 -9.48 -28.49
N ASP A 392 10.44 -8.82 -29.65
CA ASP A 392 11.03 -7.48 -29.79
C ASP A 392 10.30 -6.43 -28.95
N CYS A 393 8.96 -6.47 -28.94
CA CYS A 393 8.15 -5.59 -28.11
C CYS A 393 8.37 -5.81 -26.60
N VAL A 394 8.59 -7.07 -26.18
CA VAL A 394 8.83 -7.43 -24.79
C VAL A 394 10.22 -6.96 -24.34
N ILE A 395 11.23 -7.08 -25.20
CA ILE A 395 12.56 -6.52 -24.95
C ILE A 395 12.46 -5.00 -24.80
N GLN A 396 11.77 -4.32 -25.73
CA GLN A 396 11.57 -2.87 -25.67
C GLN A 396 10.87 -2.44 -24.37
N TYR A 397 9.84 -3.18 -23.95
CA TYR A 397 9.14 -2.94 -22.69
C TYR A 397 10.07 -3.02 -21.48
N PHE A 398 10.86 -4.10 -21.37
CA PHE A 398 11.79 -4.26 -20.23
C PHE A 398 12.94 -3.26 -20.25
N GLN A 399 13.40 -2.83 -21.44
CA GLN A 399 14.40 -1.76 -21.55
C GLN A 399 13.87 -0.43 -20.99
N GLN A 400 12.61 -0.07 -21.28
CA GLN A 400 11.96 1.12 -20.72
C GLN A 400 11.76 0.98 -19.20
N CYS A 401 11.30 -0.19 -18.74
CA CYS A 401 11.18 -0.47 -17.30
C CYS A 401 12.51 -0.32 -16.56
N ALA A 402 13.64 -0.69 -17.17
CA ALA A 402 14.98 -0.62 -16.56
C ALA A 402 15.50 0.83 -16.37
N GLN A 403 14.93 1.79 -17.11
CA GLN A 403 15.20 3.22 -16.90
C GLN A 403 14.44 3.75 -15.69
N LEU A 404 13.23 3.23 -15.47
CA LEU A 404 12.30 3.69 -14.42
C LEU A 404 12.47 2.93 -13.10
N TRP A 405 13.14 1.78 -13.11
CA TRP A 405 13.39 0.96 -11.92
C TRP A 405 14.89 0.63 -11.75
N PRO A 406 15.70 1.59 -11.24
CA PRO A 406 17.14 1.40 -11.10
C PRO A 406 17.52 0.22 -10.20
N THR A 407 16.77 -0.01 -9.12
CA THR A 407 17.05 -1.08 -8.15
C THR A 407 16.81 -2.48 -8.70
N GLY A 408 15.90 -2.64 -9.67
CA GLY A 408 15.66 -3.92 -10.34
C GLY A 408 16.26 -4.03 -11.75
N ARG A 409 17.11 -3.07 -12.14
CA ARG A 409 17.74 -3.03 -13.47
C ARG A 409 18.45 -4.33 -13.80
N ASP A 410 19.19 -4.91 -12.86
CA ASP A 410 19.94 -6.15 -13.09
C ASP A 410 19.02 -7.34 -13.38
N VAL A 411 17.84 -7.39 -12.76
CA VAL A 411 16.84 -8.43 -13.01
C VAL A 411 16.30 -8.29 -14.43
N LEU A 412 15.95 -7.07 -14.85
CA LEU A 412 15.43 -6.80 -16.18
C LEU A 412 16.47 -7.08 -17.28
N VAL A 413 17.75 -6.71 -17.05
CA VAL A 413 18.85 -7.01 -17.98
C VAL A 413 19.02 -8.52 -18.17
N ARG A 414 18.91 -9.31 -17.10
CA ARG A 414 18.95 -10.78 -17.20
C ARG A 414 17.79 -11.32 -18.03
N TRP A 415 16.56 -10.87 -17.78
CA TRP A 415 15.41 -11.30 -18.57
C TRP A 415 15.53 -10.93 -20.04
N ILE A 416 16.01 -9.72 -20.36
CA ILE A 416 16.28 -9.31 -21.75
C ILE A 416 17.28 -10.27 -22.39
N SER A 417 18.37 -10.60 -21.70
CA SER A 417 19.38 -11.54 -22.19
C SER A 417 18.81 -12.94 -22.43
N ASP A 418 17.97 -13.44 -21.52
CA ASP A 418 17.30 -14.73 -21.70
C ASP A 418 16.41 -14.74 -22.95
N ILE A 419 15.59 -13.69 -23.15
CA ILE A 419 14.71 -13.56 -24.32
C ILE A 419 15.52 -13.52 -25.63
N GLN A 420 16.61 -12.75 -25.67
CA GLN A 420 17.51 -12.65 -26.83
C GLN A 420 18.14 -14.00 -27.17
N ASN A 421 18.46 -14.80 -26.16
CA ASN A 421 18.99 -16.15 -26.30
C ASN A 421 17.90 -17.22 -26.51
N LYS A 422 16.65 -16.81 -26.80
CA LYS A 422 15.48 -17.69 -26.98
C LYS A 422 15.19 -18.58 -25.76
N LYS A 423 15.62 -18.17 -24.58
CA LYS A 423 15.25 -18.79 -23.29
C LYS A 423 13.99 -18.12 -22.75
N THR A 424 13.24 -18.86 -21.94
CA THR A 424 12.08 -18.31 -21.23
C THR A 424 12.57 -17.76 -19.89
N PRO A 425 12.44 -16.45 -19.61
CA PRO A 425 12.85 -15.90 -18.33
C PRO A 425 12.03 -16.49 -17.18
N ASN A 426 12.67 -16.68 -16.04
CA ASN A 426 11.94 -16.98 -14.81
C ASN A 426 11.41 -15.68 -14.20
N PHE A 427 10.14 -15.38 -14.48
CA PHE A 427 9.47 -14.19 -13.96
C PHE A 427 9.02 -14.33 -12.49
N GLY A 428 8.95 -15.55 -11.94
CA GLY A 428 8.54 -15.79 -10.56
C GLY A 428 7.24 -15.06 -10.17
N GLY A 429 7.29 -14.30 -9.09
CA GLY A 429 6.15 -13.53 -8.57
C GLY A 429 5.64 -12.42 -9.51
N ASN A 430 6.44 -11.96 -10.48
CA ASN A 430 6.05 -10.91 -11.42
C ASN A 430 4.93 -11.34 -12.39
N LEU A 431 4.60 -12.63 -12.47
CA LEU A 431 3.43 -13.10 -13.20
C LEU A 431 2.11 -12.81 -12.47
N ILE A 432 2.18 -12.49 -11.18
CA ILE A 432 1.05 -12.61 -10.25
C ILE A 432 0.47 -11.26 -9.84
N TYR A 433 1.31 -10.24 -9.67
CA TYR A 433 0.89 -8.96 -9.09
C TYR A 433 0.50 -7.90 -10.11
#